data_AF-A0A5S4GBK3-F1
#
_entry.id   AF-A0A5S4GBK3-F1
#
_cell.length_a   1.000
_cell.length_b   1.000
_cell.length_c   1.000
_cell.angle_alpha   90.00
_cell.angle_beta   90.00
_cell.angle_gamma   90.00
#
_symmetry.space_group_name_H-M   'P 1'
#
loop_
_entity.id
_entity.type
_entity.pdbx_description
1 polymer ?
#
loop_
_entity_poly.entity_id
_entity_poly.type
_entity_poly.pdbx_seq_one_letter_code
_entity_poly.pdbx_strand_id
1 'polypeptide(L)'
;MSDLPPPWDPGAPAGVPGAPPAFPDVPEPPAAAPSYAHWTREPVIYYWVRLRGRVIGCLWGSTGRRAAGFLLAPDVSEAEMFAADRWEDRLAEAYAADVPAAEAVRRWKGAAEDPVAGAIAADEPERQAPDLRALHQIVAPGHPAPEGPSVQDGRFEDGTPADRSQGFGPLFSVLPPTYPELTAAPVRYLPVTLDGTVVGFVWASVDGRAAGYLRREPAGTAGEVAAGLWKLRLSDAHREGVPSLEALRRCALAPADRLSGVIGQDAPVRELPGLDALRELARR
;
A
#
# COMPACT_ATOMS: atom_id res chain seq x y z
N MET A 1 21.43 -40.15 15.11
CA MET A 1 19.99 -39.84 15.00
C MET A 1 19.87 -38.47 14.35
N SER A 2 19.69 -38.46 13.03
CA SER A 2 19.17 -37.33 12.25
C SER A 2 18.89 -37.90 10.86
N ASP A 3 17.75 -38.58 10.75
CA ASP A 3 17.17 -39.03 9.48
C ASP A 3 16.29 -37.90 8.94
N LEU A 4 16.90 -36.96 8.23
CA LEU A 4 16.18 -36.06 7.34
C LEU A 4 16.41 -36.52 5.90
N PRO A 5 15.35 -36.89 5.15
CA PRO A 5 15.49 -37.30 3.77
C PRO A 5 15.76 -36.09 2.85
N PRO A 6 16.47 -36.27 1.73
CA PRO A 6 16.72 -35.21 0.75
C PRO A 6 15.43 -34.73 0.07
N PRO A 7 15.32 -33.44 -0.29
CA PRO A 7 14.12 -32.86 -0.88
C PRO A 7 14.12 -33.06 -2.39
N TRP A 8 13.90 -34.29 -2.84
CA TRP A 8 13.41 -34.54 -4.19
C TRP A 8 12.80 -35.95 -4.23
N ASP A 9 11.48 -36.01 -4.41
CA ASP A 9 10.75 -37.25 -4.62
C ASP A 9 10.91 -37.66 -6.10
N PRO A 10 11.55 -38.81 -6.42
CA PRO A 10 11.67 -39.30 -7.79
C PRO A 10 10.34 -39.75 -8.41
N GLY A 11 9.24 -39.77 -7.64
CA GLY A 11 7.94 -40.32 -8.04
C GLY A 11 6.90 -39.32 -8.54
N ALA A 12 7.19 -38.01 -8.55
CA ALA A 12 6.23 -37.02 -9.04
C ALA A 12 6.04 -37.15 -10.57
N PRO A 13 4.80 -37.24 -11.09
CA PRO A 13 4.57 -37.26 -12.53
C PRO A 13 5.15 -35.98 -13.15
N ALA A 14 5.84 -36.12 -14.29
CA ALA A 14 6.48 -35.01 -14.98
C ALA A 14 5.45 -33.90 -15.30
N GLY A 15 5.52 -32.80 -14.55
CA GLY A 15 4.74 -31.61 -14.82
C GLY A 15 5.07 -31.08 -16.22
N VAL A 16 4.05 -30.62 -16.93
CA VAL A 16 4.21 -29.98 -18.25
C VAL A 16 5.19 -28.81 -18.10
N PRO A 17 6.27 -28.73 -18.91
CA PRO A 17 7.21 -27.62 -18.84
C PRO A 17 6.48 -26.30 -19.08
N GLY A 18 6.48 -25.41 -18.07
CA GLY A 18 5.93 -24.06 -18.18
C GLY A 18 4.71 -23.73 -17.33
N ALA A 19 4.15 -24.68 -16.57
CA ALA A 19 3.11 -24.35 -15.59
C ALA A 19 3.75 -23.80 -14.30
N PRO A 20 3.34 -22.61 -13.80
CA PRO A 20 3.76 -22.16 -12.48
C PRO A 20 3.32 -23.18 -11.41
N PRO A 21 4.07 -23.34 -10.32
CA PRO A 21 3.68 -24.23 -9.23
C PRO A 21 2.29 -23.82 -8.72
N ALA A 22 1.42 -24.80 -8.50
CA ALA A 22 0.12 -24.55 -7.88
C ALA A 22 0.37 -23.90 -6.51
N PHE A 23 -0.17 -22.70 -6.33
CA PHE A 23 -0.18 -22.09 -5.01
C PHE A 23 -1.03 -22.98 -4.10
N PRO A 24 -0.56 -23.31 -2.88
CA PRO A 24 -1.40 -24.01 -1.93
C PRO A 24 -2.66 -23.18 -1.70
N ASP A 25 -3.83 -23.83 -1.74
CA ASP A 25 -5.10 -23.19 -1.43
C ASP A 25 -4.98 -22.57 -0.04
N VAL A 26 -4.88 -21.23 -0.01
CA VAL A 26 -5.00 -20.48 1.24
C VAL A 26 -6.43 -20.74 1.69
N PRO A 27 -6.67 -21.29 2.90
CA PRO A 27 -8.02 -21.46 3.41
C PRO A 27 -8.71 -20.11 3.33
N GLU A 28 -9.79 -20.07 2.54
CA GLU A 28 -10.55 -18.86 2.32
C GLU A 28 -11.01 -18.38 3.70
N PRO A 29 -10.69 -17.13 4.10
CA PRO A 29 -11.18 -16.62 5.37
C PRO A 29 -12.70 -16.80 5.40
N PRO A 30 -13.29 -17.15 6.56
CA PRO A 30 -14.73 -17.36 6.65
C PRO A 30 -15.43 -16.15 6.04
N ALA A 31 -16.31 -16.40 5.07
CA ALA A 31 -17.06 -15.35 4.40
C ALA A 31 -17.71 -14.48 5.48
N ALA A 32 -17.34 -13.20 5.51
CA ALA A 32 -17.98 -12.23 6.38
C ALA A 32 -19.49 -12.31 6.16
N ALA A 33 -20.27 -12.14 7.23
CA ALA A 33 -21.72 -12.14 7.13
C ALA A 33 -22.16 -11.19 6.00
N PRO A 34 -23.13 -11.58 5.16
CA PRO A 34 -23.57 -10.75 4.06
C PRO A 34 -24.16 -9.43 4.58
N SER A 35 -23.36 -8.37 4.55
CA SER A 35 -23.72 -7.00 4.95
C SER A 35 -23.35 -6.02 3.84
N TYR A 36 -23.87 -4.80 3.92
CA TYR A 36 -23.37 -3.72 3.07
C TYR A 36 -21.88 -3.48 3.38
N ALA A 37 -21.12 -3.09 2.37
CA ALA A 37 -19.76 -2.62 2.60
C ALA A 37 -19.79 -1.40 3.52
N HIS A 38 -18.91 -1.38 4.53
CA HIS A 38 -18.80 -0.26 5.46
C HIS A 38 -17.94 0.90 4.92
N TRP A 39 -17.43 0.76 3.69
CA TRP A 39 -16.52 1.70 3.03
C TRP A 39 -16.93 1.93 1.59
N THR A 40 -16.81 3.17 1.13
CA THR A 40 -17.03 3.53 -0.28
C THR A 40 -16.36 4.86 -0.64
N ARG A 41 -15.88 4.93 -1.88
CA ARG A 41 -15.42 6.14 -2.58
C ARG A 41 -16.51 6.71 -3.50
N GLU A 42 -17.69 6.09 -3.54
CA GLU A 42 -18.84 6.58 -4.30
C GLU A 42 -19.64 7.62 -3.51
N PRO A 43 -20.43 8.47 -4.20
CA PRO A 43 -21.31 9.42 -3.53
C PRO A 43 -22.31 8.73 -2.60
N VAL A 44 -22.45 9.29 -1.40
CA VAL A 44 -23.36 8.80 -0.35
C VAL A 44 -24.46 9.80 -0.07
N ILE A 45 -25.66 9.30 0.22
CA ILE A 45 -26.69 10.07 0.91
C ILE A 45 -26.58 9.85 2.42
N TYR A 46 -27.00 10.83 3.21
CA TYR A 46 -27.03 10.68 4.66
C TYR A 46 -28.13 11.53 5.32
N TYR A 47 -28.53 11.10 6.51
CA TYR A 47 -29.42 11.83 7.41
C TYR A 47 -28.83 11.87 8.82
N TRP A 48 -29.08 12.96 9.55
CA TRP A 48 -28.76 13.02 10.96
C TRP A 48 -29.72 12.14 11.77
N VAL A 49 -29.14 11.38 12.70
CA VAL A 49 -29.89 10.58 13.66
C VAL A 49 -29.86 11.29 15.01
N ARG A 50 -31.04 11.42 15.62
CA ARG A 50 -31.21 12.05 16.92
C ARG A 50 -31.72 11.06 17.94
N LEU A 51 -31.13 11.08 19.13
CA LEU A 51 -31.63 10.41 20.32
C LEU A 51 -31.99 11.47 21.35
N ARG A 52 -33.25 11.47 21.80
CA ARG A 52 -33.84 12.43 22.74
C ARG A 52 -33.59 13.89 22.31
N GLY A 53 -33.69 14.14 21.00
CA GLY A 53 -33.47 15.44 20.36
C GLY A 53 -32.00 15.80 20.08
N ARG A 54 -31.03 15.06 20.64
CA ARG A 54 -29.59 15.28 20.44
C ARG A 54 -29.07 14.49 19.25
N VAL A 55 -28.24 15.10 18.39
CA VAL A 55 -27.58 14.38 17.29
C VAL A 55 -26.53 13.43 17.87
N ILE A 56 -26.65 12.14 17.53
CA ILE A 56 -25.70 11.09 17.96
C ILE A 56 -24.83 10.57 16.82
N GLY A 57 -25.17 10.92 15.58
CA GLY A 57 -24.45 10.47 14.40
C GLY A 57 -25.28 10.63 13.14
N CYS A 58 -24.82 10.03 12.04
CA CYS A 58 -25.57 9.98 10.80
C CYS A 58 -25.65 8.57 10.22
N LEU A 59 -26.82 8.25 9.65
CA LEU A 59 -27.03 7.05 8.86
C LEU A 59 -26.78 7.40 7.40
N TRP A 60 -25.99 6.59 6.70
CA TRP A 60 -25.58 6.85 5.32
C TRP A 60 -25.68 5.62 4.43
N GLY A 61 -25.85 5.84 3.13
CA GLY A 61 -25.91 4.79 2.11
C GLY A 61 -25.41 5.31 0.77
N SER A 62 -24.64 4.49 0.05
CA SER A 62 -24.14 4.82 -1.28
C SER A 62 -25.26 4.87 -2.32
N THR A 63 -25.09 5.74 -3.30
CA THR A 63 -26.02 5.95 -4.42
C THR A 63 -25.87 4.92 -5.54
N GLY A 64 -24.68 4.33 -5.70
CA GLY A 64 -24.39 3.33 -6.74
C GLY A 64 -24.37 1.91 -6.19
N ARG A 65 -23.31 1.56 -5.46
CA ARG A 65 -23.07 0.21 -4.91
C ARG A 65 -23.81 -0.07 -3.60
N ARG A 66 -23.57 -1.26 -3.03
CA ARG A 66 -24.12 -1.73 -1.75
C ARG A 66 -23.19 -1.39 -0.59
N ALA A 67 -23.01 -0.11 -0.29
CA ALA A 67 -22.31 0.36 0.89
C ALA A 67 -23.24 1.20 1.78
N ALA A 68 -23.26 0.93 3.07
CA ALA A 68 -24.09 1.65 4.03
C ALA A 68 -23.51 1.49 5.42
N GLY A 69 -23.84 2.43 6.30
CA GLY A 69 -23.38 2.36 7.67
C GLY A 69 -23.93 3.48 8.53
N PHE A 70 -23.46 3.49 9.77
CA PHE A 70 -23.75 4.52 10.74
C PHE A 70 -22.43 5.12 11.23
N LEU A 71 -22.32 6.44 11.19
CA LEU A 71 -21.17 7.16 11.74
C LEU A 71 -21.59 7.87 13.02
N LEU A 72 -20.92 7.53 14.12
CA LEU A 72 -21.09 8.21 15.40
C LEU A 72 -20.48 9.62 15.35
N ALA A 73 -21.14 10.57 16.00
CA ALA A 73 -20.54 11.86 16.31
C ALA A 73 -19.44 11.68 17.38
N PRO A 74 -18.39 12.52 17.42
CA PRO A 74 -17.26 12.33 18.34
C PRO A 74 -17.64 12.47 19.83
N ASP A 75 -18.63 13.29 20.16
CA ASP A 75 -19.03 13.61 21.54
C ASP A 75 -20.26 12.80 22.02
N VAL A 76 -20.25 11.50 21.75
CA VAL A 76 -21.26 10.55 22.23
C VAL A 76 -20.86 9.91 23.56
N SER A 77 -21.84 9.63 24.41
CA SER A 77 -21.65 8.82 25.62
C SER A 77 -21.49 7.34 25.26
N GLU A 78 -20.92 6.57 26.18
CA GLU A 78 -20.77 5.11 26.04
C GLU A 78 -22.11 4.42 25.76
N ALA A 79 -23.20 4.89 26.38
CA ALA A 79 -24.54 4.36 26.13
C ALA A 79 -25.05 4.62 24.69
N GLU A 80 -24.64 5.73 24.07
CA GLU A 80 -25.02 6.07 22.69
C GLU A 80 -24.17 5.34 21.65
N MET A 81 -23.00 4.79 22.03
CA MET A 81 -22.20 3.97 21.13
C MET A 81 -22.95 2.71 20.67
N PHE A 82 -23.82 2.16 21.53
CA PHE A 82 -24.70 1.02 21.18
C PHE A 82 -25.73 1.35 20.07
N ALA A 83 -25.90 2.62 19.69
CA ALA A 83 -26.69 2.98 18.52
C ALA A 83 -26.08 2.40 17.23
N ALA A 84 -24.75 2.28 17.16
CA ALA A 84 -24.07 1.72 15.99
C ALA A 84 -24.50 0.28 15.73
N ASP A 85 -24.47 -0.58 16.76
CA ASP A 85 -24.90 -1.98 16.67
C ASP A 85 -26.36 -2.10 16.18
N ARG A 86 -27.25 -1.26 16.72
CA ARG A 86 -28.67 -1.27 16.32
C ARG A 86 -28.90 -0.82 14.89
N TRP A 87 -28.15 0.16 14.41
CA TRP A 87 -28.22 0.56 13.02
C TRP A 87 -27.59 -0.46 12.09
N GLU A 88 -26.53 -1.13 12.53
CA GLU A 88 -25.91 -2.23 11.80
C GLU A 88 -26.87 -3.41 11.63
N ASP A 89 -27.57 -3.84 12.69
CA ASP A 89 -28.60 -4.88 12.60
C ASP A 89 -29.69 -4.52 11.57
N ARG A 90 -30.20 -3.28 11.62
CA ARG A 90 -31.23 -2.78 10.68
C ARG A 90 -30.76 -2.71 9.24
N LEU A 91 -29.47 -2.44 9.03
CA LEU A 91 -28.85 -2.45 7.71
C LEU A 91 -28.59 -3.88 7.24
N ALA A 92 -28.17 -4.79 8.11
CA ALA A 92 -28.03 -6.21 7.80
C ALA A 92 -29.37 -6.84 7.38
N GLU A 93 -30.47 -6.51 8.07
CA GLU A 93 -31.82 -6.93 7.68
C GLU A 93 -32.20 -6.40 6.28
N ALA A 94 -31.91 -5.13 5.99
CA ALA A 94 -32.18 -4.53 4.68
C ALA A 94 -31.33 -5.18 3.58
N TYR A 95 -30.07 -5.50 3.88
CA TYR A 95 -29.18 -6.21 2.98
C TYR A 95 -29.72 -7.61 2.66
N ALA A 96 -30.12 -8.36 3.69
CA ALA A 96 -30.70 -9.69 3.54
C ALA A 96 -32.01 -9.68 2.73
N ALA A 97 -32.77 -8.59 2.81
CA ALA A 97 -33.98 -8.35 2.02
C ALA A 97 -33.71 -7.78 0.61
N ASP A 98 -32.45 -7.77 0.17
CA ASP A 98 -31.99 -7.28 -1.12
C ASP A 98 -32.28 -5.79 -1.39
N VAL A 99 -32.43 -4.97 -0.34
CA VAL A 99 -32.74 -3.54 -0.49
C VAL A 99 -31.48 -2.77 -0.95
N PRO A 100 -31.60 -1.77 -1.86
CA PRO A 100 -30.50 -0.86 -2.17
C PRO A 100 -30.09 -0.01 -0.96
N ALA A 101 -28.79 0.29 -0.82
CA ALA A 101 -28.25 1.00 0.36
C ALA A 101 -28.94 2.35 0.64
N ALA A 102 -29.08 3.21 -0.38
CA ALA A 102 -29.77 4.50 -0.23
C ALA A 102 -31.24 4.34 0.19
N GLU A 103 -31.94 3.32 -0.30
CA GLU A 103 -33.33 3.04 0.07
C GLU A 103 -33.44 2.49 1.50
N ALA A 104 -32.51 1.62 1.89
CA ALA A 104 -32.41 1.07 3.24
C ALA A 104 -32.25 2.15 4.32
N VAL A 105 -31.64 3.28 3.98
CA VAL A 105 -31.52 4.45 4.84
C VAL A 105 -32.79 5.31 4.77
N ARG A 106 -33.29 5.62 3.57
CA ARG A 106 -34.50 6.44 3.36
C ARG A 106 -35.73 5.92 4.11
N ARG A 107 -35.91 4.60 4.18
CA ARG A 107 -37.08 3.98 4.83
C ARG A 107 -37.22 4.32 6.32
N TRP A 108 -36.14 4.73 6.98
CA TRP A 108 -36.13 5.08 8.40
C TRP A 108 -36.49 6.54 8.67
N LYS A 109 -36.61 7.37 7.64
CA LYS A 109 -37.02 8.77 7.78
C LYS A 109 -38.45 8.86 8.30
N GLY A 110 -38.62 9.51 9.47
CA GLY A 110 -39.91 9.64 10.13
C GLY A 110 -40.38 8.41 10.89
N ALA A 111 -39.53 7.37 11.02
CA ALA A 111 -39.81 6.24 11.89
C ALA A 111 -39.84 6.68 13.36
N ALA A 112 -40.57 5.93 14.19
CA ALA A 112 -40.61 6.18 15.64
C ALA A 112 -39.21 6.07 16.25
N GLU A 113 -38.95 6.92 17.24
CA GLU A 113 -37.66 6.94 17.95
C GLU A 113 -37.39 5.62 18.67
N ASP A 114 -36.23 5.04 18.41
CA ASP A 114 -35.71 3.90 19.16
C ASP A 114 -35.02 4.39 20.43
N PRO A 115 -35.28 3.78 21.60
CA PRO A 115 -34.72 4.24 22.87
C PRO A 115 -33.19 4.15 22.96
N VAL A 116 -32.54 3.39 22.07
CA VAL A 116 -31.08 3.23 21.96
C VAL A 116 -30.56 3.90 20.69
N ALA A 117 -31.15 3.60 19.53
CA ALA A 117 -30.64 4.02 18.23
C ALA A 117 -31.11 5.41 17.79
N GLY A 118 -32.09 5.99 18.48
CA GLY A 118 -32.73 7.25 18.08
C GLY A 118 -33.60 7.10 16.83
N ALA A 119 -33.85 8.22 16.16
CA ALA A 119 -34.58 8.27 14.89
C ALA A 119 -34.05 9.35 13.95
N ILE A 120 -34.43 9.21 12.68
CA ILE A 120 -34.30 10.24 11.66
C ILE A 120 -35.61 11.03 11.63
N ALA A 121 -35.55 12.34 11.83
CA ALA A 121 -36.75 13.17 11.85
C ALA A 121 -37.47 13.17 10.49
N ALA A 122 -38.81 13.28 10.51
CA ALA A 122 -39.62 13.24 9.27
C ALA A 122 -39.32 14.41 8.32
N ASP A 123 -38.89 15.55 8.85
CA ASP A 123 -38.48 16.75 8.12
C ASP A 123 -36.97 16.81 7.85
N GLU A 124 -36.19 15.82 8.28
CA GLU A 124 -34.74 15.80 8.09
C GLU A 124 -34.41 15.78 6.59
N PRO A 125 -33.67 16.78 6.05
CA PRO A 125 -33.38 16.82 4.63
C PRO A 125 -32.40 15.72 4.24
N GLU A 126 -32.61 15.15 3.05
CA GLU A 126 -31.62 14.27 2.43
C GLU A 126 -30.41 15.11 2.02
N ARG A 127 -29.24 14.76 2.55
CA ARG A 127 -27.98 15.40 2.19
C ARG A 127 -27.09 14.43 1.43
N GLN A 128 -26.12 14.97 0.71
CA GLN A 128 -25.17 14.20 -0.08
C GLN A 128 -23.74 14.58 0.30
N ALA A 129 -22.86 13.59 0.29
CA ALA A 129 -21.42 13.78 0.35
C ALA A 129 -20.77 13.05 -0.84
N PRO A 130 -19.66 13.58 -1.39
CA PRO A 130 -19.02 12.98 -2.56
C PRO A 130 -18.43 11.59 -2.31
N ASP A 131 -18.05 11.29 -1.07
CA ASP A 131 -17.56 9.99 -0.62
C ASP A 131 -17.70 9.87 0.92
N LEU A 132 -17.41 8.68 1.47
CA LEU A 132 -17.46 8.45 2.92
C LEU A 132 -16.41 9.26 3.70
N ARG A 133 -15.28 9.57 3.08
CA ARG A 133 -14.20 10.35 3.71
C ARG A 133 -14.63 11.80 3.95
N ALA A 134 -15.32 12.40 3.00
CA ALA A 134 -15.94 13.71 3.12
C ALA A 134 -17.05 13.70 4.17
N LEU A 135 -17.83 12.62 4.25
CA LEU A 135 -18.84 12.47 5.30
C LEU A 135 -18.20 12.40 6.69
N HIS A 136 -17.09 11.66 6.87
CA HIS A 136 -16.33 11.67 8.13
C HIS A 136 -15.91 13.09 8.54
N GLN A 137 -15.44 13.92 7.60
CA GLN A 137 -15.07 15.31 7.87
C GLN A 137 -16.28 16.20 8.25
N ILE A 138 -17.46 15.90 7.72
CA ILE A 138 -18.71 16.60 8.08
C ILE A 138 -19.16 16.21 9.50
N VAL A 139 -19.07 14.92 9.85
CA VAL A 139 -19.55 14.38 11.14
C VAL A 139 -18.57 14.65 12.28
N ALA A 140 -17.28 14.56 12.01
CA ALA A 140 -16.22 14.77 12.99
C ALA A 140 -15.14 15.73 12.44
N PRO A 141 -15.46 17.04 12.30
CA PRO A 141 -14.48 18.02 11.85
C PRO A 141 -13.21 17.99 12.73
N GLY A 142 -12.04 18.05 12.11
CA GLY A 142 -10.75 18.03 12.81
C GLY A 142 -10.24 16.64 13.22
N HIS A 143 -11.03 15.58 13.00
CA HIS A 143 -10.57 14.21 13.16
C HIS A 143 -10.14 13.65 11.79
N PRO A 144 -8.97 12.98 11.69
CA PRO A 144 -8.59 12.31 10.46
C PRO A 144 -9.63 11.21 10.16
N ALA A 145 -10.07 11.15 8.90
CA ALA A 145 -10.90 10.03 8.47
C ALA A 145 -10.07 8.74 8.56
N PRO A 146 -10.68 7.62 8.99
CA PRO A 146 -9.95 6.37 9.08
C PRO A 146 -9.46 5.93 7.68
N GLU A 147 -8.33 5.24 7.63
CA GLU A 147 -7.86 4.61 6.40
C GLU A 147 -8.80 3.45 6.04
N GLY A 148 -9.44 3.54 4.88
CA GLY A 148 -10.27 2.46 4.37
C GLY A 148 -9.43 1.35 3.72
N PRO A 149 -10.06 0.22 3.35
CA PRO A 149 -9.34 -0.86 2.68
C PRO A 149 -8.75 -0.40 1.34
N SER A 150 -7.63 -0.98 0.93
CA SER A 150 -6.97 -0.58 -0.34
C SER A 150 -7.89 -0.77 -1.54
N VAL A 151 -8.67 -1.86 -1.55
CA VAL A 151 -9.71 -2.13 -2.54
C VAL A 151 -11.08 -1.72 -1.99
N GLN A 152 -11.74 -0.79 -2.68
CA GLN A 152 -13.12 -0.34 -2.38
C GLN A 152 -13.88 -0.24 -3.69
N ASP A 153 -15.18 -0.56 -3.67
CA ASP A 153 -16.03 -0.45 -4.86
C ASP A 153 -15.49 -1.22 -6.08
N GLY A 154 -14.75 -2.31 -5.82
CA GLY A 154 -14.07 -3.11 -6.83
C GLY A 154 -12.86 -2.45 -7.49
N ARG A 155 -12.30 -1.39 -6.88
CA ARG A 155 -11.18 -0.60 -7.42
C ARG A 155 -10.13 -0.26 -6.37
N PHE A 156 -8.89 -0.12 -6.82
CA PHE A 156 -7.80 0.49 -6.06
C PHE A 156 -7.99 2.01 -5.96
N GLU A 157 -7.15 2.66 -5.15
CA GLU A 157 -7.19 4.12 -4.90
C GLU A 157 -6.98 4.96 -6.16
N ASP A 158 -6.21 4.47 -7.11
CA ASP A 158 -5.95 5.09 -8.41
C ASP A 158 -7.09 4.88 -9.43
N GLY A 159 -8.16 4.18 -9.04
CA GLY A 159 -9.29 3.82 -9.90
C GLY A 159 -9.09 2.53 -10.70
N THR A 160 -7.94 1.88 -10.61
CA THR A 160 -7.65 0.61 -11.29
C THR A 160 -8.64 -0.46 -10.81
N PRO A 161 -9.30 -1.22 -11.71
CA PRO A 161 -10.15 -2.33 -11.32
C PRO A 161 -9.38 -3.41 -10.55
N ALA A 162 -9.97 -3.90 -9.45
CA ALA A 162 -9.44 -5.06 -8.74
C ALA A 162 -9.69 -6.36 -9.52
N ASP A 163 -10.82 -6.43 -10.24
CA ASP A 163 -11.13 -7.50 -11.18
C ASP A 163 -10.31 -7.33 -12.47
N ARG A 164 -9.30 -8.19 -12.63
CA ARG A 164 -8.37 -8.16 -13.75
C ARG A 164 -9.01 -8.45 -15.11
N SER A 165 -10.21 -9.07 -15.14
CA SER A 165 -10.96 -9.25 -16.39
C SER A 165 -11.46 -7.91 -16.96
N GLN A 166 -11.56 -6.87 -16.12
CA GLN A 166 -11.95 -5.51 -16.51
C GLN A 166 -10.75 -4.67 -17.01
N GLY A 167 -9.57 -5.30 -17.12
CA GLY A 167 -8.34 -4.68 -17.60
C GLY A 167 -7.48 -4.09 -16.49
N PHE A 168 -6.21 -3.83 -16.81
CA PHE A 168 -5.23 -3.23 -15.89
C PHE A 168 -5.23 -1.69 -15.91
N GLY A 169 -6.11 -1.09 -16.70
CA GLY A 169 -5.94 0.30 -17.09
C GLY A 169 -4.69 0.51 -17.96
N PRO A 170 -4.26 1.76 -18.19
CA PRO A 170 -3.02 2.05 -18.90
C PRO A 170 -1.82 1.62 -18.05
N LEU A 171 -1.06 0.64 -18.53
CA LEU A 171 0.21 0.25 -17.91
C LEU A 171 1.29 1.27 -18.31
N PHE A 172 1.98 1.83 -17.33
CA PHE A 172 3.14 2.68 -17.56
C PHE A 172 4.31 2.21 -16.70
N SER A 173 5.49 2.10 -17.31
CA SER A 173 6.73 1.78 -16.60
C SER A 173 7.30 3.06 -16.00
N VAL A 174 7.15 3.25 -14.69
CA VAL A 174 7.82 4.34 -13.98
C VAL A 174 9.20 3.87 -13.56
N LEU A 175 10.23 4.56 -14.03
CA LEU A 175 11.55 4.43 -13.42
C LEU A 175 11.50 5.07 -12.02
N PRO A 176 11.86 4.35 -10.94
CA PRO A 176 11.95 4.95 -9.62
C PRO A 176 12.83 6.20 -9.67
N PRO A 177 12.44 7.31 -9.01
CA PRO A 177 13.23 8.52 -9.00
C PRO A 177 14.60 8.21 -8.41
N THR A 178 15.66 8.62 -9.09
CA THR A 178 17.04 8.30 -8.71
C THR A 178 17.97 9.45 -9.06
N TYR A 179 19.18 9.44 -8.49
CA TYR A 179 20.20 10.41 -8.84
C TYR A 179 20.57 10.32 -10.33
N PRO A 180 20.98 11.42 -10.97
CA PRO A 180 21.66 11.40 -12.25
C PRO A 180 22.77 10.34 -12.29
N GLU A 181 22.76 9.48 -13.32
CA GLU A 181 23.75 8.41 -13.50
C GLU A 181 25.07 8.91 -14.13
N LEU A 182 25.16 10.20 -14.47
CA LEU A 182 26.32 10.81 -15.14
C LEU A 182 26.83 12.02 -14.34
N THR A 183 28.15 12.17 -14.30
CA THR A 183 28.81 13.35 -13.74
C THR A 183 30.21 13.52 -14.31
N ALA A 184 30.63 14.78 -14.47
CA ALA A 184 32.02 15.15 -14.73
C ALA A 184 32.76 15.56 -13.43
N ALA A 185 32.04 15.69 -12.31
CA ALA A 185 32.65 15.98 -11.02
C ALA A 185 33.42 14.76 -10.49
N PRO A 186 34.40 14.96 -9.60
CA PRO A 186 35.03 13.88 -8.87
C PRO A 186 33.99 12.97 -8.20
N VAL A 187 34.30 11.69 -8.13
CA VAL A 187 33.41 10.67 -7.54
C VAL A 187 34.09 9.96 -6.38
N ARG A 188 33.34 9.72 -5.31
CA ARG A 188 33.72 8.79 -4.25
C ARG A 188 33.05 7.46 -4.48
N TYR A 189 33.74 6.37 -4.20
CA TYR A 189 33.23 5.03 -4.42
C TYR A 189 33.65 4.05 -3.33
N LEU A 190 32.84 2.99 -3.21
CA LEU A 190 33.03 1.87 -2.31
C LEU A 190 32.87 0.55 -3.09
N PRO A 191 33.80 -0.42 -2.92
CA PRO A 191 33.69 -1.72 -3.55
C PRO A 191 32.58 -2.56 -2.91
N VAL A 192 31.78 -3.20 -3.76
CA VAL A 192 30.80 -4.21 -3.36
C VAL A 192 31.41 -5.58 -3.56
N THR A 193 31.42 -6.40 -2.51
CA THR A 193 31.89 -7.77 -2.54
C THR A 193 30.75 -8.78 -2.42
N LEU A 194 30.80 -9.84 -3.23
CA LEU A 194 29.93 -11.01 -3.13
C LEU A 194 30.83 -12.25 -3.12
N ASP A 195 30.69 -13.10 -2.12
CA ASP A 195 31.52 -14.30 -1.91
C ASP A 195 33.03 -14.01 -2.02
N GLY A 196 33.46 -12.90 -1.42
CA GLY A 196 34.86 -12.46 -1.42
C GLY A 196 35.34 -11.79 -2.72
N THR A 197 34.50 -11.72 -3.75
CA THR A 197 34.84 -11.13 -5.05
C THR A 197 34.22 -9.75 -5.22
N VAL A 198 34.99 -8.76 -5.70
CA VAL A 198 34.42 -7.44 -6.03
C VAL A 198 33.56 -7.54 -7.29
N VAL A 199 32.25 -7.33 -7.13
CA VAL A 199 31.26 -7.42 -8.21
C VAL A 199 30.93 -6.06 -8.83
N GLY A 200 31.24 -4.97 -8.15
CA GLY A 200 31.05 -3.62 -8.66
C GLY A 200 31.36 -2.55 -7.60
N PHE A 201 30.93 -1.32 -7.89
CA PHE A 201 31.17 -0.15 -7.06
C PHE A 201 29.89 0.65 -6.88
N VAL A 202 29.55 1.02 -5.64
CA VAL A 202 28.60 2.09 -5.39
C VAL A 202 29.39 3.39 -5.35
N TRP A 203 28.90 4.43 -6.03
CA TRP A 203 29.59 5.70 -6.14
C TRP A 203 28.64 6.89 -5.99
N ALA A 204 29.21 8.02 -5.60
CA ALA A 204 28.53 9.31 -5.50
C ALA A 204 29.46 10.45 -5.93
N SER A 205 28.92 11.46 -6.61
CA SER A 205 29.66 12.66 -6.96
C SER A 205 29.96 13.51 -5.73
N VAL A 206 31.12 14.14 -5.71
CA VAL A 206 31.57 15.00 -4.60
C VAL A 206 30.72 16.27 -4.48
N ASP A 207 30.11 16.73 -5.57
CA ASP A 207 29.18 17.86 -5.56
C ASP A 207 27.78 17.52 -5.02
N GLY A 208 27.53 16.26 -4.64
CA GLY A 208 26.32 15.82 -3.94
C GLY A 208 25.12 15.51 -4.82
N ARG A 209 25.26 15.57 -6.16
CA ARG A 209 24.12 15.51 -7.10
C ARG A 209 23.92 14.18 -7.80
N ALA A 210 24.97 13.43 -8.09
CA ALA A 210 24.91 12.19 -8.87
C ALA A 210 25.37 11.01 -8.03
N ALA A 211 24.81 9.83 -8.28
CA ALA A 211 25.23 8.57 -7.68
C ALA A 211 24.78 7.40 -8.53
N GLY A 212 25.40 6.25 -8.33
CA GLY A 212 25.01 5.06 -9.04
C GLY A 212 25.73 3.81 -8.55
N TYR A 213 25.39 2.71 -9.19
CA TYR A 213 26.13 1.47 -9.12
C TYR A 213 26.81 1.23 -10.47
N LEU A 214 28.09 0.85 -10.43
CA LEU A 214 28.85 0.48 -11.61
C LEU A 214 29.33 -0.97 -11.45
N ARG A 215 28.80 -1.87 -12.29
CA ARG A 215 29.23 -3.27 -12.31
C ARG A 215 30.68 -3.39 -12.75
N ARG A 216 31.39 -4.35 -12.18
CA ARG A 216 32.72 -4.74 -12.66
C ARG A 216 32.57 -5.73 -13.82
N GLU A 217 33.26 -5.52 -14.94
CA GLU A 217 33.11 -6.37 -16.13
C GLU A 217 33.47 -7.84 -15.88
N PRO A 218 34.60 -8.18 -15.20
CA PRO A 218 34.94 -9.57 -14.88
C PRO A 218 33.94 -10.28 -13.96
N ALA A 219 33.05 -9.54 -13.28
CA ALA A 219 32.03 -10.13 -12.42
C ALA A 219 30.81 -10.67 -13.20
N GLY A 220 30.71 -10.38 -14.50
CA GLY A 220 29.65 -10.90 -15.37
C GLY A 220 28.24 -10.70 -14.80
N THR A 221 27.44 -11.78 -14.84
CA THR A 221 26.05 -11.80 -14.35
C THR A 221 25.93 -11.47 -12.86
N ALA A 222 26.94 -11.79 -12.03
CA ALA A 222 26.88 -11.49 -10.61
C ALA A 222 26.86 -9.96 -10.35
N GLY A 223 27.66 -9.20 -11.11
CA GLY A 223 27.64 -7.74 -11.05
C GLY A 223 26.33 -7.13 -11.59
N GLU A 224 25.70 -7.78 -12.56
CA GLU A 224 24.40 -7.34 -13.08
C GLU A 224 23.27 -7.59 -12.07
N VAL A 225 23.20 -8.80 -11.51
CA VAL A 225 22.23 -9.15 -10.46
C VAL A 225 22.38 -8.24 -9.25
N ALA A 226 23.61 -7.94 -8.83
CA ALA A 226 23.86 -7.07 -7.69
C ALA A 226 23.37 -5.62 -7.92
N ALA A 227 23.35 -5.15 -9.17
CA ALA A 227 23.01 -3.76 -9.49
C ALA A 227 21.60 -3.35 -9.02
N GLY A 228 20.63 -4.27 -9.10
CA GLY A 228 19.23 -3.98 -8.81
C GLY A 228 19.01 -3.43 -7.40
N LEU A 229 19.48 -4.14 -6.38
CA LEU A 229 19.30 -3.74 -4.98
C LEU A 229 20.11 -2.48 -4.62
N TRP A 230 21.32 -2.31 -5.16
CA TRP A 230 22.09 -1.09 -4.92
C TRP A 230 21.43 0.14 -5.55
N LYS A 231 20.90 0.00 -6.77
CA LYS A 231 20.11 1.08 -7.41
C LYS A 231 18.83 1.39 -6.63
N LEU A 232 18.15 0.38 -6.08
CA LEU A 232 16.95 0.58 -5.25
C LEU A 232 17.28 1.38 -3.98
N ARG A 233 18.34 1.01 -3.25
CA ARG A 233 18.80 1.75 -2.05
C ARG A 233 19.14 3.22 -2.37
N LEU A 234 19.75 3.48 -3.52
CA LEU A 234 20.01 4.85 -3.99
C LEU A 234 18.72 5.59 -4.36
N SER A 235 17.76 4.92 -4.99
CA SER A 235 16.44 5.50 -5.31
C SER A 235 15.67 5.87 -4.04
N ASP A 236 15.71 5.04 -3.00
CA ASP A 236 15.08 5.32 -1.72
C ASP A 236 15.70 6.56 -1.05
N ALA A 237 17.04 6.63 -1.00
CA ALA A 237 17.73 7.81 -0.50
C ALA A 237 17.41 9.08 -1.32
N HIS A 238 17.31 8.96 -2.64
CA HIS A 238 16.93 10.08 -3.50
C HIS A 238 15.50 10.55 -3.24
N ARG A 239 14.55 9.62 -3.06
CA ARG A 239 13.15 9.93 -2.73
C ARG A 239 13.02 10.68 -1.40
N GLU A 240 13.89 10.39 -0.45
CA GLU A 240 13.99 11.10 0.83
C GLU A 240 14.71 12.47 0.73
N GLY A 241 15.19 12.87 -0.46
CA GLY A 241 15.91 14.13 -0.67
C GLY A 241 17.34 14.14 -0.12
N VAL A 242 17.93 12.96 0.12
CA VAL A 242 19.27 12.82 0.69
C VAL A 242 20.32 13.20 -0.36
N PRO A 243 21.39 13.96 -0.02
CA PRO A 243 22.51 14.20 -0.93
C PRO A 243 23.28 12.92 -1.27
N SER A 244 23.85 12.82 -2.48
CA SER A 244 24.45 11.58 -2.98
C SER A 244 25.57 11.00 -2.11
N LEU A 245 26.42 11.85 -1.51
CA LEU A 245 27.49 11.40 -0.60
C LEU A 245 26.95 10.78 0.69
N GLU A 246 25.81 11.27 1.18
CA GLU A 246 25.16 10.69 2.36
C GLU A 246 24.47 9.36 1.99
N ALA A 247 23.89 9.27 0.80
CA ALA A 247 23.37 8.00 0.27
C ALA A 247 24.48 6.94 0.14
N LEU A 248 25.70 7.32 -0.28
CA LEU A 248 26.85 6.42 -0.32
C LEU A 248 27.23 5.91 1.08
N ARG A 249 27.20 6.78 2.11
CA ARG A 249 27.43 6.36 3.51
C ARG A 249 26.36 5.40 4.01
N ARG A 250 25.09 5.66 3.71
CA ARG A 250 23.99 4.74 4.05
C ARG A 250 24.15 3.38 3.36
N CYS A 251 24.60 3.37 2.11
CA CYS A 251 24.91 2.12 1.41
C CYS A 251 26.06 1.36 2.09
N ALA A 252 27.06 2.04 2.65
CA ALA A 252 28.15 1.41 3.38
C ALA A 252 27.68 0.65 4.65
N LEU A 253 26.54 1.05 5.21
CA LEU A 253 25.92 0.43 6.39
C LEU A 253 24.92 -0.67 6.03
N ALA A 254 24.70 -0.92 4.73
CA ALA A 254 23.79 -1.95 4.27
C ALA A 254 24.24 -3.35 4.74
N PRO A 255 23.33 -4.19 5.28
CA PRO A 255 23.67 -5.56 5.61
C PRO A 255 24.00 -6.35 4.35
N ALA A 256 24.77 -7.41 4.53
CA ALA A 256 25.07 -8.35 3.45
C ALA A 256 23.78 -8.96 2.89
N ASP A 257 23.75 -9.10 1.57
CA ASP A 257 22.65 -9.75 0.85
C ASP A 257 23.21 -10.79 -0.13
N ARG A 258 22.48 -11.90 -0.29
CA ARG A 258 22.91 -13.04 -1.10
C ARG A 258 22.99 -12.73 -2.61
N LEU A 259 22.30 -11.72 -3.09
CA LEU A 259 22.26 -11.32 -4.50
C LEU A 259 23.11 -10.08 -4.75
N SER A 260 23.08 -9.10 -3.84
CA SER A 260 23.80 -7.83 -4.02
C SER A 260 25.16 -7.75 -3.33
N GLY A 261 25.51 -8.71 -2.49
CA GLY A 261 26.74 -8.69 -1.72
C GLY A 261 26.69 -7.65 -0.60
N VAL A 262 27.86 -7.15 -0.23
CA VAL A 262 28.07 -6.25 0.90
C VAL A 262 29.14 -5.22 0.59
N ILE A 263 29.07 -4.05 1.22
CA ILE A 263 30.22 -3.14 1.34
C ILE A 263 30.83 -3.43 2.72
N GLY A 264 32.08 -3.84 2.76
CA GLY A 264 32.75 -4.13 4.05
C GLY A 264 32.75 -2.91 4.97
N GLN A 265 32.54 -3.10 6.27
CA GLN A 265 32.45 -2.00 7.25
C GLN A 265 33.72 -1.13 7.27
N ASP A 266 34.88 -1.74 7.00
CA ASP A 266 36.18 -1.05 6.93
C ASP A 266 36.60 -0.74 5.49
N ALA A 267 35.70 -0.86 4.50
CA ALA A 267 36.03 -0.57 3.12
C ALA A 267 36.39 0.93 2.98
N PRO A 268 37.62 1.27 2.56
CA PRO A 268 38.02 2.66 2.48
C PRO A 268 37.23 3.35 1.35
N VAL A 269 36.62 4.49 1.68
CA VAL A 269 36.05 5.38 0.66
C VAL A 269 37.20 5.92 -0.18
N ARG A 270 37.16 5.67 -1.48
CA ARG A 270 38.18 6.12 -2.43
C ARG A 270 37.60 7.19 -3.33
N GLU A 271 38.46 8.05 -3.87
CA GLU A 271 38.05 9.14 -4.76
C GLU A 271 38.75 9.01 -6.11
N LEU A 272 38.03 9.36 -7.18
CA LEU A 272 38.53 9.42 -8.56
C LEU A 272 38.11 10.76 -9.19
N PRO A 273 38.86 11.26 -10.18
CA PRO A 273 38.61 12.58 -10.78
C PRO A 273 37.27 12.68 -11.53
N GLY A 274 36.63 11.55 -11.85
CA GLY A 274 35.32 11.53 -12.46
C GLY A 274 34.81 10.11 -12.72
N LEU A 275 33.57 10.00 -13.21
CA LEU A 275 32.93 8.71 -13.46
C LEU A 275 33.65 7.88 -14.53
N ASP A 276 34.28 8.51 -15.52
CA ASP A 276 35.04 7.80 -16.56
C ASP A 276 36.25 7.05 -15.99
N ALA A 277 36.95 7.64 -15.01
CA ALA A 277 38.04 6.95 -14.34
C ALA A 277 37.54 5.71 -13.55
N LEU A 278 36.34 5.79 -12.98
CA LEU A 278 35.72 4.65 -12.30
C LEU A 278 35.26 3.58 -13.31
N ARG A 279 34.81 3.97 -14.51
CA ARG A 279 34.52 3.04 -15.62
C ARG A 279 35.76 2.28 -16.04
N GLU A 280 36.89 2.96 -16.25
CA GLU A 280 38.15 2.29 -16.58
C GLU A 280 38.60 1.32 -15.48
N LEU A 281 38.39 1.67 -14.21
CA LEU A 281 38.66 0.75 -13.09
C LEU A 281 37.74 -0.48 -13.15
N ALA A 282 36.46 -0.30 -13.47
CA ALA A 282 35.48 -1.37 -13.51
C ALA A 282 35.67 -2.35 -14.68
N ARG A 283 36.41 -1.98 -15.74
CA ARG A 283 36.77 -2.91 -16.82
C ARG A 283 37.92 -3.86 -16.48
N ARG A 284 38.72 -3.51 -15.46
CA ARG A 284 39.86 -4.31 -14.99
C ARG A 284 39.42 -5.35 -13.98
#